data_AF-A0A4U5NYZ2-F1
#
_entry.id   AF-A0A4U5NYZ2-F1
#
_cell.length_a   1.000
_cell.length_b   1.000
_cell.length_c   1.000
_cell.angle_alpha   90.00
_cell.angle_beta   90.00
_cell.angle_gamma   90.00
#
_symmetry.space_group_name_H-M   'P 1'
#
loop_
_entity.id
_entity.type
_entity.pdbx_description
1 polymer ?
#
loop_
_entity_poly.entity_id
_entity_poly.type
_entity_poly.pdbx_seq_one_letter_code
_entity_poly.pdbx_strand_id
1 'polypeptide(L)'
;MIHLLLVLLFLSSAYANSLDLNTHSKDIDLVLSRNGKLRIMTFNIWLSGAEVTDGMKKIARHILANNPDIVALQEIWTTDVIGNLTSLMGDKWTGICKNQSYPDAGILSRHKVHLAFLSLQRMAV
;
A
#
# COMPACT_ATOMS: atom_id res chain seq x y z
N MET A 1 24.66 12.88 -0.24
CA MET A 1 23.64 13.92 -0.49
C MET A 1 23.15 13.84 -1.95
N ILE A 2 22.72 12.64 -2.40
CA ILE A 2 22.25 12.37 -3.79
C ILE A 2 20.87 11.67 -3.80
N HIS A 3 20.34 11.23 -2.65
CA HIS A 3 19.04 10.56 -2.58
C HIS A 3 17.81 11.50 -2.58
N LEU A 4 18.00 12.82 -2.43
CA LEU A 4 16.87 13.77 -2.41
C LEU A 4 16.42 14.20 -3.82
N LEU A 5 17.26 14.04 -4.84
CA LEU A 5 16.98 14.51 -6.21
C LEU A 5 16.11 13.53 -7.02
N LEU A 6 16.11 12.23 -6.67
CA LEU A 6 15.26 11.24 -7.34
C LEU A 6 13.79 11.31 -6.93
N VAL A 7 13.48 11.74 -5.70
CA VAL A 7 12.09 11.85 -5.21
C VAL A 7 11.35 13.01 -5.89
N LEU A 8 12.05 14.09 -6.25
CA LEU A 8 11.46 15.25 -6.93
C LEU A 8 11.17 15.00 -8.42
N LEU A 9 11.92 14.11 -9.09
CA LEU A 9 11.68 13.75 -10.49
C LEU A 9 10.48 12.78 -10.67
N PHE A 10 10.11 12.01 -9.64
CA PHE A 10 8.90 11.19 -9.67
C PHE A 10 7.63 11.98 -9.34
N LEU A 11 7.74 13.16 -8.72
CA LEU A 11 6.59 14.01 -8.39
C LEU A 11 6.20 14.97 -9.52
N SER A 12 7.10 15.26 -10.47
CA SER A 12 6.79 16.14 -11.63
C SER A 12 6.08 15.41 -12.77
N SER A 13 6.29 14.11 -12.94
CA SER A 13 5.56 13.31 -13.95
C SER A 13 4.13 12.96 -13.53
N ALA A 14 3.78 13.17 -12.26
CA ALA A 14 2.43 12.92 -11.74
C ALA A 14 1.49 14.15 -11.83
N TYR A 15 1.98 15.31 -12.28
CA TYR A 15 1.22 16.57 -12.26
C TYR A 15 0.60 17.00 -13.60
N ALA A 16 0.61 16.13 -14.60
CA ALA A 16 -0.04 16.40 -15.88
C ALA A 16 -0.86 15.18 -16.30
N ASN A 17 -2.14 15.15 -15.91
CA ASN A 17 -3.24 14.45 -16.60
C ASN A 17 -4.58 14.87 -15.95
N SER A 18 -5.12 16.02 -16.35
CA SER A 18 -6.55 16.26 -16.24
C SER A 18 -7.22 15.51 -17.40
N LEU A 19 -7.67 14.28 -17.14
CA LEU A 19 -8.42 13.48 -18.11
C LEU A 19 -9.89 13.90 -18.07
N ASP A 20 -10.33 14.42 -19.21
CA ASP A 20 -11.71 14.75 -19.54
C ASP A 20 -12.60 13.50 -19.41
N LEU A 21 -13.53 13.53 -18.45
CA LEU A 21 -14.44 12.43 -18.13
C LEU A 21 -15.66 12.47 -19.04
N ASN A 22 -15.47 12.04 -20.28
CA ASN A 22 -16.56 11.71 -21.21
C ASN A 22 -16.32 10.33 -21.81
N THR A 23 -16.36 9.28 -20.99
CA THR A 23 -16.57 7.92 -21.51
C THR A 23 -17.48 7.10 -20.59
N HIS A 24 -18.55 6.62 -21.22
CA HIS A 24 -19.52 5.65 -20.73
C HIS A 24 -18.82 4.40 -20.15
N SER A 25 -18.74 4.29 -18.83
CA SER A 25 -18.51 3.00 -18.16
C SER A 25 -19.10 3.03 -16.76
N LYS A 26 -20.15 2.23 -16.54
CA LYS A 26 -20.88 2.12 -15.28
C LYS A 26 -20.12 1.34 -14.19
N ASP A 27 -18.88 0.91 -14.46
CA ASP A 27 -18.15 -0.01 -13.58
C ASP A 27 -16.80 0.52 -13.08
N ILE A 28 -16.45 1.78 -13.35
CA ILE A 28 -15.38 2.43 -12.59
C ILE A 28 -16.04 3.01 -11.34
N ASP A 29 -16.28 2.12 -10.38
CA ASP A 29 -16.42 2.51 -8.99
C ASP A 29 -15.04 3.04 -8.57
N LEU A 30 -14.75 4.27 -9.00
CA LEU A 30 -13.68 5.09 -8.47
C LEU A 30 -13.93 5.02 -6.98
N VAL A 31 -13.13 4.24 -6.26
CA VAL A 31 -13.11 4.27 -4.80
C VAL A 31 -12.56 5.65 -4.48
N LEU A 32 -13.46 6.64 -4.51
CA LEU A 32 -13.16 8.05 -4.47
C LEU A 32 -12.45 8.27 -3.14
N SER A 33 -11.12 8.37 -3.23
CA SER A 33 -10.27 9.28 -2.49
C SER A 33 -11.13 10.23 -1.65
N ARG A 34 -11.03 10.15 -0.32
CA ARG A 34 -11.94 10.86 0.59
C ARG A 34 -11.84 12.37 0.28
N ASN A 35 -12.85 12.93 -0.41
CA ASN A 35 -12.85 14.29 -0.96
C ASN A 35 -11.75 14.59 -1.99
N GLY A 36 -11.37 13.61 -2.82
CA GLY A 36 -10.33 13.78 -3.84
C GLY A 36 -8.90 13.86 -3.29
N LYS A 37 -8.69 13.55 -1.99
CA LYS A 37 -7.37 13.49 -1.36
C LYS A 37 -6.92 12.08 -1.04
N LEU A 38 -5.77 11.67 -1.60
CA LEU A 38 -5.11 10.40 -1.31
C LEU A 38 -3.98 10.63 -0.30
N ARG A 39 -4.00 9.92 0.82
CA ARG A 39 -2.94 9.95 1.84
C ARG A 39 -2.13 8.65 1.82
N ILE A 40 -0.85 8.79 1.50
CA ILE A 40 0.10 7.69 1.47
C ILE A 40 1.04 7.82 2.67
N MET A 41 1.26 6.72 3.38
CA MET A 41 2.23 6.61 4.46
C MET A 41 3.31 5.60 4.06
N THR A 42 4.58 5.90 4.35
CA THR A 42 5.64 4.89 4.41
C THR A 42 5.93 4.60 5.87
N PHE A 43 6.14 3.34 6.23
CA PHE A 43 6.43 2.97 7.62
C PHE A 43 7.34 1.75 7.69
N ASN A 44 8.58 1.98 8.12
CA ASN A 44 9.46 0.90 8.54
C ASN A 44 9.04 0.45 9.94
N ILE A 45 8.65 -0.82 10.08
CA ILE A 45 8.11 -1.37 11.33
C ILE A 45 9.12 -2.20 12.12
N TRP A 46 10.39 -2.22 11.69
CA TRP A 46 11.57 -2.87 12.28
C TRP A 46 11.28 -4.23 12.95
N LEU A 47 11.58 -5.32 12.23
CA LEU A 47 11.24 -6.69 12.62
C LEU A 47 9.77 -6.86 13.00
N SER A 48 8.88 -6.14 12.30
CA SER A 48 7.44 -6.16 12.54
C SER A 48 7.03 -5.88 14.00
N GLY A 49 7.84 -5.08 14.71
CA GLY A 49 7.63 -4.70 16.09
C GLY A 49 7.92 -5.80 17.11
N ALA A 50 8.62 -6.88 16.73
CA ALA A 50 8.95 -8.01 17.62
C ALA A 50 9.75 -7.59 18.86
N GLU A 51 10.60 -6.57 18.73
CA GLU A 51 11.46 -6.03 19.80
C GLU A 51 10.73 -5.07 20.75
N VAL A 52 9.42 -4.89 20.58
CA VAL A 52 8.62 -3.95 21.38
C VAL A 52 7.43 -4.67 21.99
N THR A 53 7.22 -4.54 23.29
CA THR A 53 6.01 -5.04 23.96
C THR A 53 4.75 -4.46 23.30
N ASP A 54 3.84 -5.34 22.86
CA ASP A 54 2.65 -5.01 22.06
C ASP A 54 2.96 -4.26 20.75
N GLY A 55 4.15 -4.47 20.16
CA GLY A 55 4.62 -3.76 18.97
C GLY A 55 3.61 -3.77 17.82
N MET A 56 3.04 -4.93 17.50
CA MET A 56 2.02 -5.06 16.46
C MET A 56 0.78 -4.17 16.71
N LYS A 57 0.28 -4.13 17.96
CA LYS A 57 -0.86 -3.26 18.34
C LYS A 57 -0.49 -1.78 18.25
N LYS A 58 0.75 -1.43 18.60
CA LYS A 58 1.25 -0.06 18.50
C LYS A 58 1.39 0.39 17.05
N ILE A 59 1.89 -0.47 16.17
CA ILE A 59 1.96 -0.23 14.72
C ILE A 59 0.55 0.02 14.16
N ALA A 60 -0.40 -0.90 14.42
CA ALA A 60 -1.78 -0.75 13.97
C ALA A 60 -2.42 0.56 14.47
N ARG A 61 -2.27 0.87 15.77
CA ARG A 61 -2.77 2.12 16.36
C ARG A 61 -2.16 3.35 15.70
N HIS A 62 -0.84 3.33 15.43
CA HIS A 62 -0.15 4.44 14.80
C HIS A 62 -0.63 4.68 13.36
N ILE A 63 -0.82 3.60 12.58
CA ILE A 63 -1.39 3.70 11.23
C ILE A 63 -2.79 4.29 11.29
N LEU A 64 -3.67 3.77 12.16
CA LEU A 64 -5.04 4.26 12.28
C LEU A 64 -5.11 5.73 12.69
N ALA A 65 -4.27 6.16 13.64
CA ALA A 65 -4.22 7.54 14.12
C ALA A 65 -3.80 8.53 13.02
N ASN A 66 -2.90 8.13 12.12
CA ASN A 66 -2.47 8.95 10.98
C ASN A 66 -3.48 8.96 9.81
N ASN A 67 -4.47 8.06 9.85
CA ASN A 67 -5.54 7.92 8.86
C ASN A 67 -5.05 7.96 7.39
N PRO A 68 -4.10 7.10 6.98
CA PRO A 68 -3.75 6.95 5.56
C PRO A 68 -4.79 6.12 4.82
N ASP A 69 -4.77 6.26 3.50
CA ASP A 69 -5.51 5.43 2.55
C ASP A 69 -4.66 4.23 2.10
N ILE A 70 -3.34 4.44 1.97
CA ILE A 70 -2.34 3.44 1.59
C ILE A 70 -1.13 3.53 2.52
N VAL A 71 -0.59 2.38 2.95
CA VAL A 71 0.66 2.28 3.73
C VAL A 71 1.64 1.36 3.01
N ALA A 72 2.84 1.86 2.70
CA ALA A 72 3.95 1.06 2.25
C ALA A 72 4.86 0.69 3.44
N LEU A 73 4.88 -0.59 3.78
CA LEU A 73 5.62 -1.15 4.90
C LEU A 73 7.01 -1.65 4.48
N GLN A 74 7.99 -1.48 5.38
CA GLN A 74 9.32 -2.09 5.29
C GLN A 74 9.58 -2.92 6.56
N GLU A 75 10.50 -3.89 6.50
CA GLU A 75 10.89 -4.77 7.63
C GLU A 75 9.74 -5.70 8.07
N ILE A 76 9.05 -6.28 7.08
CA ILE A 76 8.06 -7.33 7.31
C ILE A 76 8.78 -8.67 7.54
N TRP A 77 8.81 -9.17 8.77
CA TRP A 77 9.60 -10.35 9.10
C TRP A 77 8.95 -11.67 8.70
N THR A 78 7.61 -11.76 8.79
CA THR A 78 6.86 -12.97 8.44
C THR A 78 5.66 -12.64 7.57
N THR A 79 5.17 -13.63 6.82
CA THR A 79 4.00 -13.50 5.95
C THR A 79 2.70 -13.22 6.72
N ASP A 80 2.65 -13.57 8.00
CA ASP A 80 1.47 -13.39 8.85
C ASP A 80 1.27 -11.94 9.30
N VAL A 81 2.28 -11.09 9.18
CA VAL A 81 2.26 -9.69 9.62
C VAL A 81 1.11 -8.91 8.98
N ILE A 82 0.87 -9.12 7.68
CA ILE A 82 -0.22 -8.44 6.97
C ILE A 82 -1.58 -8.85 7.55
N GLY A 83 -1.83 -10.16 7.74
CA GLY A 83 -3.08 -10.67 8.30
C GLY A 83 -3.30 -10.20 9.75
N ASN A 84 -2.23 -10.17 10.55
CA ASN A 84 -2.28 -9.68 11.93
C ASN A 84 -2.60 -8.17 11.98
N LEU A 85 -1.98 -7.36 11.12
CA LEU A 85 -2.25 -5.93 11.05
C LEU A 85 -3.68 -5.64 10.58
N THR A 86 -4.14 -6.29 9.51
CA THR A 86 -5.52 -6.07 9.01
C THR A 86 -6.56 -6.51 10.03
N SER A 87 -6.34 -7.62 10.76
CA SER A 87 -7.22 -8.05 11.86
C SER A 87 -7.32 -7.00 12.97
N LEU A 88 -6.21 -6.37 13.35
CA LEU A 88 -6.18 -5.30 14.36
C LEU A 88 -6.80 -3.98 13.87
N MET A 89 -6.75 -3.72 12.56
CA MET A 89 -7.17 -2.46 11.96
C MET A 89 -8.63 -2.47 11.45
N GLY A 90 -9.21 -3.67 11.31
CA GLY A 90 -10.59 -3.92 10.92
C GLY A 90 -10.82 -4.08 9.42
N ASP A 91 -12.03 -4.52 9.07
CA ASP A 91 -12.44 -5.06 7.76
C ASP A 91 -12.26 -4.12 6.55
N LYS A 92 -12.04 -2.83 6.80
CA LYS A 92 -11.77 -1.85 5.74
C LYS A 92 -10.36 -1.97 5.18
N TRP A 93 -9.48 -2.73 5.80
CA TRP A 93 -8.09 -2.84 5.39
C TRP A 93 -7.81 -4.17 4.71
N THR A 94 -7.15 -4.09 3.57
CA THR A 94 -6.58 -5.23 2.86
C THR A 94 -5.08 -5.03 2.75
N GLY A 95 -4.35 -6.09 2.43
CA GLY A 95 -2.92 -5.95 2.21
C GLY A 95 -2.31 -7.10 1.44
N ILE A 96 -1.11 -6.83 0.94
CA ILE A 96 -0.25 -7.78 0.25
C ILE A 96 1.18 -7.58 0.74
N CYS A 97 1.96 -8.64 0.83
CA CYS A 97 3.40 -8.54 1.03
C CYS A 97 4.13 -9.31 -0.06
N LYS A 98 5.38 -8.93 -0.29
CA LYS A 98 6.32 -9.77 -1.04
C LYS A 98 6.56 -11.06 -0.25
N ASN A 99 6.86 -12.16 -0.94
CA ASN A 99 7.32 -13.41 -0.31
C ASN A 99 8.57 -13.15 0.57
N GLN A 100 8.94 -14.11 1.44
CA GLN A 100 10.06 -14.05 2.40
C GLN A 100 11.45 -13.91 1.74
N SER A 101 11.67 -12.82 1.01
CA SER A 101 12.92 -12.50 0.34
C SER A 101 13.16 -11.00 0.43
N TYR A 102 14.32 -10.66 0.95
CA TYR A 102 14.76 -9.27 1.10
C TYR A 102 14.70 -8.49 -0.24
N PRO A 103 14.33 -7.19 -0.24
CA PRO A 103 13.79 -6.45 0.90
C PRO A 103 12.37 -6.89 1.22
N ASP A 104 12.08 -7.10 2.50
CA ASP A 104 10.77 -7.50 2.96
C ASP A 104 9.85 -6.28 3.04
N ALA A 105 8.88 -6.23 2.14
CA ALA A 105 8.01 -5.08 1.93
C ALA A 105 6.56 -5.52 1.74
N GLY A 106 5.64 -4.64 2.10
CA GLY A 106 4.22 -4.88 1.89
C GLY A 106 3.42 -3.59 1.77
N ILE A 107 2.18 -3.75 1.35
CA ILE A 107 1.24 -2.66 1.15
C ILE A 107 -0.02 -2.99 1.94
N LEU A 108 -0.48 -2.05 2.76
CA LEU A 108 -1.83 -2.03 3.32
C LEU A 108 -2.65 -0.96 2.60
N SER A 109 -3.91 -1.24 2.33
CA SER A 109 -4.78 -0.34 1.59
C SER A 109 -6.23 -0.44 2.06
N ARG A 110 -6.92 0.69 2.08
CA ARG A 110 -8.40 0.75 2.21
C ARG A 110 -9.12 0.50 0.88
N HIS A 111 -8.37 0.45 -0.21
CA HIS A 111 -8.85 0.21 -1.55
C HIS A 111 -8.58 -1.23 -1.97
N LYS A 112 -9.45 -1.78 -2.83
CA LYS A 112 -9.26 -3.11 -3.40
C LYS A 112 -7.99 -3.12 -4.26
N VAL A 113 -7.07 -4.03 -3.96
CA VAL A 113 -5.88 -4.26 -4.78
C VAL A 113 -6.26 -5.16 -5.95
N HIS A 114 -6.11 -4.67 -7.17
CA HIS A 114 -6.30 -5.46 -8.39
C HIS A 114 -4.97 -6.08 -8.80
N LEU A 115 -4.84 -7.39 -8.66
CA LEU A 115 -3.70 -8.13 -9.20
C LEU A 115 -3.97 -8.34 -10.68
N ALA A 116 -3.42 -7.48 -11.53
CA ALA A 116 -3.39 -7.76 -12.96
C ALA A 116 -2.49 -8.98 -13.17
N PHE A 117 -3.10 -10.14 -13.40
CA PHE A 117 -2.40 -11.28 -13.98
C PHE A 117 -1.82 -10.81 -15.31
N LEU A 118 -0.49 -10.66 -15.39
CA LEU A 118 0.18 -10.62 -16.68
C LEU A 118 -0.09 -11.99 -17.32
N SER A 119 -1.04 -12.03 -18.25
CA SER A 119 -1.27 -13.17 -19.14
C SER A 119 -0.07 -13.32 -20.08
N LEU A 120 1.06 -13.78 -19.57
CA LEU A 120 2.23 -14.15 -20.35
C LEU A 120 2.65 -15.57 -19.98
N GLN A 121 1.74 -16.53 -20.22
CA GLN A 121 2.08 -17.94 -20.38
C GLN A 121 0.90 -18.73 -21.00
N ARG A 122 0.50 -18.33 -22.21
CA ARG A 122 -0.14 -19.22 -23.20
C ARG A 122 0.35 -18.87 -24.61
N MET A 123 1.67 -18.92 -24.80
CA MET A 123 2.28 -19.14 -26.11
C MET A 123 3.35 -20.23 -25.92
N ALA A 124 2.86 -21.44 -25.67
CA ALA A 124 3.61 -22.68 -25.76
C ALA A 124 2.59 -23.80 -25.99
N VAL A 125 2.15 -23.93 -27.24
CA VAL A 125 1.70 -25.19 -27.84
C VAL A 125 2.33 -25.25 -29.21
#